data_AF-V3ZVE1-F1
#
_entry.id   AF-V3ZVE1-F1
#
_cell.length_a   1.000
_cell.length_b   1.000
_cell.length_c   1.000
_cell.angle_alpha   90.00
_cell.angle_beta   90.00
_cell.angle_gamma   90.00
#
_symmetry.space_group_name_H-M   'P 1'
#
loop_
_entity.id
_entity.type
_entity.pdbx_description
1 polymer ?
#
loop_
_entity_poly.entity_id
_entity_poly.type
_entity_poly.pdbx_seq_one_letter_code
_entity_poly.pdbx_strand_id
1 'polypeptide(L)'
;LKENGYSVWIDINDMEGSTLQAMADAVEKSSVVLMCMSEKYKESSNCRTEAEYAYTLKKPIIPLMMQRGYKPDGYLGMILSAKLFVDFSGKYSYD
;
A
#
# COMPACT_ATOMS: atom_id res chain seq x y z
N LEU A 1 15.12 1.46 1.59
CA LEU A 1 14.56 2.84 1.56
C LEU A 1 15.16 3.70 2.66
N LYS A 2 14.97 3.34 3.95
CA LYS A 2 15.58 4.08 5.08
C LYS A 2 17.11 4.20 4.99
N GLU A 3 17.80 3.11 4.66
CA GLU A 3 19.26 3.10 4.43
C GLU A 3 19.72 4.03 3.29
N ASN A 4 18.82 4.33 2.34
CA ASN A 4 19.07 5.28 1.25
C ASN A 4 18.58 6.70 1.60
N GLY A 5 18.31 7.00 2.87
CA GLY A 5 17.96 8.34 3.36
C GLY A 5 16.49 8.74 3.19
N TYR A 6 15.60 7.84 2.76
CA TYR A 6 14.18 8.15 2.64
C TYR A 6 13.46 8.02 3.98
N SER A 7 12.64 9.03 4.32
CA SER A 7 11.65 8.91 5.38
C SER A 7 10.57 7.93 4.96
N VAL A 8 10.35 6.88 5.75
CA VAL A 8 9.38 5.83 5.44
C VAL A 8 8.49 5.63 6.65
N TRP A 9 7.20 5.74 6.40
CA TRP A 9 6.14 5.35 7.32
C TRP A 9 5.54 4.02 6.85
N ILE A 10 5.30 3.10 7.77
CA ILE A 10 4.65 1.82 7.53
C ILE A 10 3.74 1.58 8.73
N ASP A 11 2.48 1.24 8.47
CA ASP A 11 1.58 0.72 9.49
C ASP A 11 2.01 -0.74 9.80
N ILE A 12 2.75 -0.93 10.90
CA ILE A 12 3.19 -2.25 11.35
C ILE A 12 2.53 -2.49 12.70
N ASN A 13 1.71 -3.54 12.77
CA ASN A 13 0.94 -4.07 13.90
C ASN A 13 -0.50 -3.56 13.99
N ASP A 14 -1.41 -4.51 14.20
CA ASP A 14 -2.80 -4.30 14.61
C ASP A 14 -2.92 -3.08 15.52
N MET A 15 -3.62 -2.07 15.03
CA MET A 15 -3.72 -0.72 15.56
C MET A 15 -4.47 -0.67 16.91
N GLU A 16 -3.88 -1.20 17.98
CA GLU A 16 -4.07 -0.59 19.29
C GLU A 16 -3.33 0.76 19.31
N GLY A 17 -3.85 1.77 18.59
CA GLY A 17 -3.47 3.18 18.82
C GLY A 17 -3.00 4.01 17.63
N SER A 18 -2.88 3.48 16.41
CA SER A 18 -2.78 4.37 15.24
C SER A 18 -4.15 5.00 15.02
N THR A 19 -4.26 6.29 15.33
CA THR A 19 -5.52 7.02 15.10
C THR A 19 -5.69 7.23 13.60
N LEU A 20 -6.94 7.28 13.13
CA LEU A 20 -7.27 7.64 11.73
C LEU A 20 -6.52 8.92 11.27
N GLN A 21 -6.25 9.83 12.20
CA GLN A 21 -5.46 11.03 11.96
C GLN A 21 -4.01 10.73 11.58
N ALA A 22 -3.35 9.78 12.24
CA ALA A 22 -1.97 9.40 11.93
C ALA A 22 -1.86 8.80 10.51
N MET A 23 -2.82 7.97 10.12
CA MET A 23 -2.90 7.42 8.77
C MET A 23 -3.14 8.52 7.72
N ALA A 24 -4.08 9.43 7.99
CA ALA A 24 -4.35 10.57 7.11
C ALA A 24 -3.11 11.46 6.93
N ASP A 25 -2.46 11.81 8.04
CA ASP A 25 -1.21 12.58 8.06
C ASP A 25 -0.11 11.90 7.23
N ALA A 26 0.04 10.58 7.37
CA ALA A 26 1.04 9.82 6.63
C ALA A 26 0.78 9.89 5.11
N VAL A 27 -0.46 9.67 4.68
CA VAL A 27 -0.84 9.74 3.26
C VAL A 27 -0.66 11.18 2.73
N GLU A 28 -1.15 12.19 3.45
CA GLU A 28 -1.08 13.60 3.05
C GLU A 28 0.35 14.12 2.93
N LYS A 29 1.23 13.77 3.88
CA LYS A 29 2.63 14.22 3.90
C LYS A 29 3.52 13.37 2.99
N SER A 30 3.07 12.21 2.53
CA SER A 30 3.84 11.37 1.62
C SER A 30 4.01 12.01 0.23
N SER A 31 5.20 11.83 -0.35
CA SER A 31 5.48 12.17 -1.74
C SER A 31 5.05 11.05 -2.71
N VAL A 32 5.03 9.81 -2.23
CA VAL A 32 4.68 8.60 -2.99
C VAL A 32 4.13 7.56 -2.02
N VAL A 33 3.15 6.77 -2.49
CA VAL A 33 2.58 5.65 -1.76
C VAL A 33 3.00 4.35 -2.42
N LEU A 34 3.67 3.48 -1.66
CA LEU A 34 4.02 2.13 -2.10
C LEU A 34 2.90 1.18 -1.71
N MET A 35 2.25 0.59 -2.70
CA MET A 35 1.09 -0.27 -2.50
C MET A 35 1.51 -1.74 -2.59
N CYS A 36 1.79 -2.36 -1.44
CA CYS A 36 2.26 -3.74 -1.32
C CYS A 36 1.11 -4.74 -1.43
N MET A 37 0.73 -5.06 -2.67
CA MET A 37 -0.45 -5.86 -2.99
C MET A 37 -0.26 -7.35 -2.65
N SER A 38 -1.24 -7.89 -1.94
CA SER A 38 -1.45 -9.31 -1.64
C SER A 38 -2.91 -9.52 -1.24
N GLU A 39 -3.30 -10.77 -0.99
CA GLU A 39 -4.62 -11.11 -0.47
C GLU A 39 -4.84 -10.49 0.92
N LYS A 40 -3.88 -10.62 1.85
CA LYS A 40 -3.95 -9.97 3.18
C LYS A 40 -4.07 -8.44 3.07
N TYR A 41 -3.37 -7.83 2.12
CA TYR A 41 -3.50 -6.38 1.86
C TYR A 41 -4.94 -6.02 1.43
N LYS A 42 -5.53 -6.81 0.53
CA LYS A 42 -6.89 -6.59 0.04
C LYS A 42 -7.92 -6.62 1.16
N GLU A 43 -7.74 -7.54 2.10
CA GLU A 43 -8.67 -7.80 3.22
C GLU A 43 -8.54 -6.79 4.38
N SER A 44 -7.42 -6.08 4.48
CA SER A 44 -7.20 -5.07 5.53
C SER A 44 -8.03 -3.80 5.30
N SER A 45 -8.87 -3.45 6.28
CA SER A 45 -9.65 -2.20 6.29
C SER A 45 -8.76 -0.97 6.27
N ASN A 46 -7.62 -1.02 6.95
CA ASN A 46 -6.68 0.09 7.04
C ASN A 46 -6.04 0.32 5.67
N CYS A 47 -5.52 -0.75 5.08
CA CYS A 47 -4.88 -0.69 3.75
C CYS A 47 -5.87 -0.19 2.70
N ARG A 48 -7.13 -0.63 2.76
CA ARG A 48 -8.18 -0.11 1.87
C ARG A 48 -8.40 1.39 2.08
N THR A 49 -8.54 1.84 3.32
CA THR A 49 -8.76 3.26 3.65
C THR A 49 -7.61 4.13 3.16
N GLU A 50 -6.37 3.71 3.40
CA GLU A 50 -5.16 4.41 2.91
C GLU A 50 -5.09 4.45 1.39
N ALA A 51 -5.40 3.33 0.72
CA ALA A 51 -5.39 3.24 -0.74
C ALA A 51 -6.43 4.16 -1.38
N GLU A 52 -7.67 4.13 -0.89
CA GLU A 52 -8.76 4.98 -1.36
C GLU A 52 -8.46 6.46 -1.10
N TYR A 53 -7.85 6.78 0.05
CA TYR A 53 -7.47 8.15 0.36
C TYR A 53 -6.32 8.67 -0.51
N ALA A 54 -5.27 7.87 -0.68
CA ALA A 54 -4.16 8.16 -1.58
C ALA A 54 -4.64 8.37 -3.03
N TYR A 55 -5.58 7.53 -3.48
CA TYR A 55 -6.21 7.66 -4.79
C TYR A 55 -7.02 8.97 -4.91
N THR A 56 -7.81 9.31 -3.89
CA THR A 56 -8.62 10.55 -3.85
C THR A 56 -7.74 11.79 -3.91
N LEU A 57 -6.63 11.79 -3.16
CA LEU A 57 -5.63 12.87 -3.18
C LEU A 57 -4.73 12.84 -4.43
N LYS A 58 -4.94 11.92 -5.36
CA LYS A 58 -4.13 11.72 -6.58
C LYS A 58 -2.65 11.58 -6.28
N LYS A 59 -2.31 10.93 -5.15
CA LYS A 59 -0.92 10.64 -4.80
C LYS A 59 -0.30 9.73 -5.84
N PRO A 60 0.99 9.92 -6.20
CA PRO A 60 1.72 8.93 -6.97
C PRO A 60 1.70 7.59 -6.22
N ILE A 61 1.11 6.57 -6.84
CA ILE A 61 1.03 5.21 -6.31
C ILE A 61 1.94 4.32 -7.15
N ILE A 62 2.84 3.60 -6.48
CA ILE A 62 3.67 2.56 -7.09
C ILE A 62 3.15 1.21 -6.60
N PRO A 63 2.48 0.43 -7.47
CA PRO A 63 1.99 -0.89 -7.12
C PRO A 63 3.14 -1.90 -7.05
N LEU A 64 3.23 -2.65 -5.96
CA LEU A 64 4.21 -3.69 -5.72
C LEU A 64 3.47 -5.02 -5.53
N MET A 65 3.72 -6.01 -6.40
CA MET A 65 3.13 -7.34 -6.26
C MET A 65 3.93 -8.16 -5.26
N MET A 66 3.33 -8.53 -4.13
CA MET A 66 4.02 -9.25 -3.06
C MET A 66 3.68 -10.75 -3.04
N GLN A 67 2.52 -11.14 -3.59
CA GLN A 67 2.03 -12.52 -3.59
C GLN A 67 1.97 -13.10 -5.00
N ARG A 68 2.56 -14.28 -5.19
CA ARG A 68 2.71 -14.88 -6.51
C ARG A 68 1.34 -15.32 -7.02
N GLY A 69 1.02 -14.94 -8.25
CA GLY A 69 -0.25 -15.27 -8.89
C GLY A 69 -1.45 -14.50 -8.34
N TYR A 70 -1.24 -13.55 -7.42
CA TYR A 70 -2.32 -12.66 -6.97
C TYR A 70 -2.77 -11.76 -8.13
N LYS A 71 -4.09 -11.62 -8.27
CA LYS A 71 -4.72 -10.77 -9.28
C LYS A 71 -5.60 -9.74 -8.58
N PRO A 72 -5.22 -8.46 -8.59
CA PRO A 72 -6.05 -7.40 -8.05
C PRO A 72 -7.41 -7.34 -8.76
N ASP A 73 -8.47 -7.22 -7.96
CA ASP A 73 -9.86 -7.11 -8.38
C ASP A 73 -10.61 -6.12 -7.46
N GLY A 74 -11.91 -5.92 -7.71
CA GLY A 74 -12.74 -5.03 -6.90
C GLY A 74 -12.16 -3.60 -6.78
N TYR A 75 -12.14 -3.06 -5.56
CA TYR A 75 -11.63 -1.72 -5.28
C TYR A 75 -10.16 -1.55 -5.70
N LEU A 76 -9.34 -2.59 -5.49
CA LEU A 76 -7.91 -2.55 -5.80
C LEU A 76 -7.70 -2.55 -7.32
N GLY A 77 -8.47 -3.36 -8.05
CA GLY A 77 -8.50 -3.33 -9.51
C GLY A 77 -8.87 -1.95 -10.07
N MET A 78 -9.86 -1.27 -9.46
CA MET A 78 -10.26 0.09 -9.85
C MET A 78 -9.15 1.12 -9.60
N ILE A 79 -8.48 1.07 -8.44
CA ILE A 79 -7.39 1.98 -8.10
C ILE A 79 -6.18 1.78 -9.03
N LEU A 80 -5.87 0.53 -9.37
CA LEU A 80 -4.75 0.20 -10.25
C LEU A 80 -5.04 0.57 -11.69
N SER A 81 -6.26 0.31 -12.19
CA SER A 81 -6.59 0.49 -13.61
C SER A 81 -5.53 -0.18 -14.51
N ALA A 82 -5.02 0.52 -15.52
CA ALA A 82 -3.96 0.03 -16.42
C ALA A 82 -2.52 0.26 -15.90
N LYS A 83 -2.32 0.56 -14.61
CA LYS A 83 -0.97 0.79 -14.06
C LYS A 83 -0.13 -0.49 -14.11
N LEU A 84 1.12 -0.34 -14.53
CA LEU A 84 2.14 -1.39 -14.37
C LEU A 84 2.48 -1.55 -12.89
N PHE A 85 2.80 -2.78 -12.49
CA PHE A 85 3.26 -3.11 -11.14
C PHE A 85 4.70 -3.63 -11.17
N VAL A 86 5.42 -3.45 -10.07
CA VAL A 86 6.74 -4.07 -9.87
C VAL A 86 6.53 -5.39 -9.16
N ASP A 87 7.04 -6.48 -9.74
CA ASP A 87 6.88 -7.81 -9.17
C ASP A 87 7.99 -8.13 -8.15
N PHE A 88 7.58 -8.32 -6.90
CA PHE A 88 8.40 -8.80 -5.78
C PHE A 88 8.04 -10.23 -5.35
N SER A 89 7.01 -10.81 -5.97
CA SER A 89 6.48 -12.12 -5.63
C SER A 89 7.44 -13.22 -6.08
N GLY A 90 8.17 -13.79 -5.12
CA GLY A 90 9.20 -14.80 -5.37
C GLY A 90 10.62 -14.34 -5.05
N LYS A 91 10.83 -13.08 -4.63
CA LYS A 91 12.12 -12.63 -4.11
C LYS A 91 12.31 -12.98 -2.62
N TYR A 92 11.23 -13.09 -1.87
CA TYR A 92 11.20 -13.40 -0.43
C TYR A 92 10.06 -14.39 -0.15
N SER A 93 10.21 -15.25 0.87
CA SER A 93 9.11 -16.10 1.35
C SER A 93 7.99 -15.21 1.91
N TYR A 94 6.76 -15.55 1.54
CA TYR A 94 5.56 -14.93 2.11
C TYR A 94 5.12 -15.83 3.26
N ASP A 95 5.71 -15.63 4.44
CA ASP A 95 5.31 -16.31 5.68
C ASP A 95 4.18 -15.53 6.38
#